data_AF-A0A7S3MKN8-F1
#
_entry.id   AF-A0A7S3MKN8-F1
#
_cell.length_a   1.000
_cell.length_b   1.000
_cell.length_c   1.000
_cell.angle_alpha   90.00
_cell.angle_beta   90.00
_cell.angle_gamma   90.00
#
_symmetry.space_group_name_H-M   'P 1'
#
loop_
_entity.id
_entity.type
_entity.pdbx_description
1 polymer ?
#
loop_
_entity_poly.entity_id
_entity_poly.type
_entity_poly.pdbx_seq_one_letter_code
_entity_poly.pdbx_strand_id
1 'polypeptide(L)'
;ATPALSARAVASTASPALLPRAALRSAPPAMGLFGLGWAELGVIGILALFIFGPDKIVPFARDLGKQSVALKEVTDSFVEGMAERDNMTNLKSADPEDPPQLQTAKPKEKEEKQ
;
A
#
# COMPACT_ATOMS: atom_id res chain seq x y z
N ALA A 1 28.70 55.58 -52.79
CA ALA A 1 27.42 55.84 -52.10
C ALA A 1 26.74 54.50 -51.86
N THR A 2 26.69 54.05 -50.61
CA THR A 2 26.02 52.82 -50.18
C THR A 2 25.21 53.15 -48.94
N PRO A 3 23.94 52.75 -48.90
CA PRO A 3 23.34 52.38 -47.62
C PRO A 3 22.60 51.05 -47.77
N ALA A 4 23.08 50.02 -47.08
CA ALA A 4 22.24 48.88 -46.70
C ALA A 4 22.23 48.84 -45.17
N LEU A 5 21.28 49.57 -44.61
CA LEU A 5 20.96 49.62 -43.20
C LEU A 5 20.36 48.24 -42.83
N SER A 6 21.21 47.35 -42.31
CA SER A 6 20.78 46.03 -41.85
C SER A 6 19.97 46.20 -40.56
N ALA A 7 18.65 46.01 -40.68
CA ALA A 7 17.70 46.08 -39.58
C ALA A 7 18.02 45.00 -38.54
N ARG A 8 18.50 45.45 -37.39
CA ARG A 8 18.73 44.62 -36.20
C ARG A 8 17.39 44.19 -35.65
N ALA A 9 17.02 42.94 -35.93
CA ALA A 9 15.86 42.28 -35.35
C ALA A 9 16.01 42.27 -33.81
N VAL A 10 15.06 42.89 -33.13
CA VAL A 10 14.89 42.76 -31.69
C VAL A 10 14.44 41.33 -31.41
N ALA A 11 15.36 40.53 -30.86
CA ALA A 11 15.05 39.20 -30.39
C ALA A 11 14.04 39.33 -29.24
N SER A 12 12.80 38.94 -29.52
CA SER A 12 11.77 38.69 -28.52
C SER A 12 12.32 37.67 -27.53
N THR A 13 12.64 38.12 -26.31
CA THR A 13 12.98 37.24 -25.20
C THR A 13 11.70 36.50 -24.81
N ALA A 14 11.46 35.38 -25.49
CA ALA A 14 10.45 34.42 -25.10
C ALA A 14 10.81 33.90 -23.70
N SER A 15 10.10 34.39 -22.68
CA SER A 15 10.07 33.76 -21.37
C SER A 15 9.74 32.28 -21.58
N PRO A 16 10.57 31.32 -21.11
CA PRO A 16 10.12 29.94 -21.06
C PRO A 16 8.97 29.93 -20.05
N ALA A 17 7.74 29.79 -20.57
CA ALA A 17 6.58 29.54 -19.76
C ALA A 17 6.91 28.35 -18.86
N LEU A 18 7.06 28.60 -17.55
CA LEU A 18 7.11 27.54 -16.55
C LEU A 18 5.82 26.76 -16.73
N LEU A 19 5.93 25.56 -17.32
CA LEU A 19 4.87 24.58 -17.23
C LEU A 19 4.57 24.41 -15.74
N PRO A 20 3.30 24.52 -15.31
CA PRO A 20 2.97 24.23 -13.93
C PRO A 20 3.44 22.79 -13.67
N ARG A 21 4.40 22.63 -12.75
CA ARG A 21 4.80 21.34 -12.19
C ARG A 21 3.70 20.82 -11.26
N ALA A 22 2.46 20.88 -11.75
CA ALA A 22 1.29 20.34 -11.10
C ALA A 22 1.37 18.82 -11.28
N ALA A 23 1.43 18.13 -10.14
CA ALA A 23 1.60 16.70 -10.00
C ALA A 23 3.02 16.17 -10.27
N LEU A 24 3.92 16.34 -9.30
CA LEU A 24 4.67 15.17 -8.84
C LEU A 24 3.60 14.15 -8.39
N ARG A 25 3.14 13.32 -9.32
CA ARG A 25 2.39 12.12 -8.98
C ARG A 25 3.32 11.33 -8.06
N SER A 26 2.88 11.07 -6.83
CA SER A 26 3.48 10.02 -6.02
C SER A 26 3.43 8.76 -6.87
N ALA A 27 4.57 8.36 -7.44
CA ALA A 27 4.62 7.17 -8.27
C ALA A 27 4.20 6.00 -7.36
N PRO A 28 3.29 5.11 -7.82
CA PRO A 28 2.98 3.92 -7.05
C PRO A 28 4.31 3.22 -6.75
N PRO A 29 4.53 2.77 -5.50
CA PRO A 29 5.82 2.24 -5.08
C PRO A 29 6.23 1.14 -6.05
N ALA A 30 7.20 1.46 -6.92
CA ALA A 30 7.65 0.57 -7.98
C ALA A 30 8.35 -0.67 -7.40
N MET A 31 8.83 -0.53 -6.16
CA MET A 31 9.39 -1.57 -5.31
C MET A 31 8.44 -1.74 -4.12
N GLY A 32 8.21 -2.98 -3.65
CA GLY A 32 7.11 -3.34 -2.73
C GLY A 32 7.16 -2.72 -1.33
N LEU A 33 6.51 -3.36 -0.36
CA LEU A 33 6.54 -2.90 1.04
C LEU A 33 8.00 -2.95 1.52
N PHE A 34 8.49 -1.84 2.09
CA PHE A 34 9.91 -1.58 2.44
C PHE A 34 10.86 -1.22 1.29
N GLY A 35 10.35 -1.00 0.07
CA GLY A 35 11.22 -0.71 -1.08
C GLY A 35 12.07 -1.91 -1.52
N LEU A 36 11.72 -3.11 -1.03
CA LEU A 36 12.31 -4.38 -1.46
C LEU A 36 11.48 -4.96 -2.62
N GLY A 37 12.16 -5.38 -3.68
CA GLY A 37 11.61 -6.18 -4.76
C GLY A 37 12.07 -7.63 -4.70
N TRP A 38 11.69 -8.40 -5.73
CA TRP A 38 12.07 -9.81 -5.85
C TRP A 38 13.59 -10.01 -5.95
N ALA A 39 14.31 -9.05 -6.55
CA ALA A 39 15.76 -9.11 -6.67
C ALA A 39 16.45 -8.98 -5.31
N GLU A 40 16.04 -8.01 -4.50
CA GLU A 40 16.58 -7.76 -3.16
C GLU A 40 16.27 -8.93 -2.23
N LEU A 41 15.04 -9.48 -2.29
CA LEU A 41 14.68 -10.69 -1.55
C LEU A 41 15.53 -11.90 -1.96
N GLY A 42 15.86 -12.03 -3.26
CA GLY A 42 16.75 -13.07 -3.75
C GLY A 42 18.16 -12.99 -3.13
N VAL A 43 18.75 -11.79 -3.09
CA VAL A 43 20.06 -11.56 -2.50
C VAL A 43 20.06 -11.87 -1.00
N ILE A 44 19.05 -11.40 -0.27
CA ILE A 44 18.91 -11.67 1.17
C ILE A 44 18.70 -13.17 1.42
N GLY A 45 17.89 -13.84 0.58
CA GLY A 45 17.68 -15.28 0.66
C GLY A 45 18.97 -16.08 0.48
N ILE A 46 19.80 -15.72 -0.51
CA ILE A 46 21.11 -16.35 -0.72
C ILE A 46 22.02 -16.11 0.49
N LEU A 47 22.07 -14.88 1.00
CA LEU A 47 22.90 -14.55 2.16
C LEU A 47 22.45 -15.31 3.42
N ALA A 48 21.15 -15.42 3.64
CA ALA A 48 20.57 -16.19 4.73
C ALA A 48 20.92 -17.68 4.60
N LEU A 49 20.81 -18.25 3.39
CA LEU A 49 21.21 -19.63 3.13
C LEU A 49 22.72 -19.84 3.32
N PHE A 50 23.56 -18.85 3.00
CA PHE A 50 25.00 -18.95 3.20
C PHE A 50 25.39 -18.91 4.68
N ILE A 51 24.75 -18.04 5.47
CA ILE A 51 25.05 -17.88 6.90
C ILE A 51 24.48 -19.04 7.73
N PHE A 52 23.22 -19.42 7.48
CA PHE A 52 22.52 -20.40 8.30
C PHE A 52 22.57 -21.83 7.72
N GLY A 53 22.75 -21.96 6.40
CA GLY A 53 22.62 -23.23 5.68
C GLY A 53 21.16 -23.60 5.37
N PRO A 54 20.87 -24.23 4.21
CA PRO A 54 19.51 -24.68 3.87
C PRO A 54 18.94 -25.68 4.88
N ASP A 55 19.79 -26.49 5.48
CA ASP A 55 19.40 -27.54 6.44
C ASP A 55 18.88 -26.98 7.77
N LYS A 56 19.20 -25.73 8.12
CA LYS A 56 18.71 -25.07 9.34
C LYS A 56 17.45 -24.25 9.08
N ILE A 57 17.31 -23.64 7.91
CA ILE A 57 16.14 -22.82 7.57
C ILE A 57 14.85 -23.65 7.61
N VAL A 58 14.87 -24.89 7.08
CA VAL A 58 13.68 -25.76 7.06
C VAL A 58 13.16 -26.12 8.46
N PRO A 59 13.98 -26.65 9.41
CA PRO A 59 13.50 -26.91 10.76
C PRO A 59 13.11 -25.63 11.49
N PHE A 60 13.86 -24.52 11.35
CA PHE A 60 13.48 -23.23 11.93
C PHE A 60 12.10 -22.76 11.45
N ALA A 61 11.82 -22.86 10.16
CA ALA A 61 10.52 -22.50 9.60
C ALA A 61 9.39 -23.42 10.10
N ARG A 62 9.65 -24.72 10.29
CA ARG A 62 8.66 -25.65 10.87
C ARG A 62 8.36 -25.32 12.33
N ASP A 63 9.37 -24.97 13.11
CA ASP A 63 9.19 -24.66 14.53
C ASP A 63 8.51 -23.29 14.72
N LEU A 64 8.94 -22.26 13.97
CA LEU A 64 8.22 -20.99 13.90
C LEU A 64 6.79 -21.15 13.38
N GLY A 65 6.58 -22.04 12.41
CA GLY A 65 5.25 -22.36 11.87
C GLY A 65 4.33 -23.02 12.90
N LYS A 66 4.85 -23.89 13.77
CA LYS A 66 4.06 -24.43 14.89
C LYS A 66 3.71 -23.35 15.91
N GLN A 67 4.67 -22.48 16.23
CA GLN A 67 4.44 -21.36 17.15
C GLN A 67 3.41 -20.36 16.60
N SER A 68 3.41 -20.11 15.30
CA SER A 68 2.42 -19.22 14.68
C SER A 68 1.01 -19.82 14.63
N VAL A 69 0.86 -21.16 14.58
CA VAL A 69 -0.45 -21.82 14.74
C VAL A 69 -1.04 -21.53 16.13
N ALA A 70 -0.24 -21.66 17.19
CA ALA A 70 -0.69 -21.33 18.54
C ALA A 70 -1.10 -19.85 18.65
N LEU A 71 -0.36 -18.93 18.02
CA LEU A 71 -0.73 -17.51 17.96
C LEU A 71 -2.03 -17.28 17.17
N LYS A 72 -2.33 -18.10 16.16
CA LYS A 72 -3.60 -18.04 15.42
C LYS A 72 -4.77 -18.46 16.30
N GLU A 73 -4.67 -19.56 17.04
CA GLU A 73 -5.74 -20.01 17.96
C GLU A 73 -6.04 -18.93 19.02
N VAL A 74 -4.99 -18.33 19.57
CA VAL A 74 -5.11 -17.20 20.49
C VAL A 74 -5.80 -16.02 19.79
N THR A 75 -5.39 -15.67 18.58
CA THR A 75 -6.02 -14.58 17.80
C THR A 75 -7.49 -14.87 17.49
N ASP A 76 -7.84 -16.10 17.10
CA ASP A 76 -9.22 -16.52 16.83
C ASP A 76 -10.08 -16.39 18.10
N SER A 77 -9.55 -16.78 19.27
CA SER A 77 -10.24 -16.60 20.56
C SER A 77 -10.37 -15.13 20.97
N PHE A 78 -9.41 -14.27 20.60
CA PHE A 78 -9.51 -12.82 20.77
C PHE A 78 -10.61 -12.23 19.88
N VAL A 79 -10.74 -12.69 18.64
CA VAL A 79 -11.79 -12.27 17.71
C VAL A 79 -13.16 -12.72 18.21
N GLU A 80 -13.29 -13.97 18.65
CA GLU A 80 -14.52 -14.50 19.22
C GLU A 80 -14.92 -13.73 20.49
N GLY A 81 -13.97 -13.48 21.40
CA GLY A 81 -14.23 -12.69 22.60
C GLY A 81 -14.59 -11.22 22.31
N MET A 82 -14.02 -10.62 21.25
CA MET A 82 -14.44 -9.30 20.77
C MET A 82 -15.84 -9.33 20.16
N ALA A 83 -16.16 -10.35 19.35
CA ALA A 83 -17.48 -10.52 18.76
C ALA A 83 -18.54 -10.80 19.84
N GLU A 84 -18.27 -11.65 20.82
CA GLU A 84 -19.14 -11.91 21.96
C GLU A 84 -19.37 -10.64 22.78
N ARG A 85 -18.33 -9.83 22.99
CA ARG A 85 -18.46 -8.52 23.63
C ARG A 85 -19.37 -7.59 22.82
N ASP A 86 -19.20 -7.52 21.51
CA ASP A 86 -19.99 -6.65 20.64
C ASP A 86 -21.48 -7.07 20.62
N ASN A 87 -21.73 -8.38 20.62
CA ASN A 87 -23.08 -8.97 20.74
C ASN A 87 -23.69 -8.73 22.14
N MET A 88 -22.91 -8.85 23.23
CA MET A 88 -23.38 -8.52 24.58
C MET A 88 -23.66 -7.03 24.76
N THR A 89 -22.86 -6.15 24.14
CA THR A 89 -23.13 -4.70 24.17
C THR A 89 -24.38 -4.34 23.39
N ASN A 90 -24.72 -5.07 22.32
CA ASN A 90 -25.98 -4.92 21.62
C ASN A 90 -27.20 -5.43 22.43
N LEU A 91 -27.06 -6.55 23.17
CA LEU A 91 -28.14 -7.08 24.02
C LEU A 91 -28.38 -6.28 25.32
N LYS A 92 -27.39 -5.50 25.79
CA LYS A 92 -27.51 -4.63 26.97
C LYS A 92 -28.07 -3.24 26.62
N SER A 93 -28.37 -2.96 25.36
CA SER A 93 -28.75 -1.63 24.87
C SER A 93 -30.04 -1.67 24.03
N ALA A 94 -31.18 -1.81 24.70
CA ALA A 94 -32.45 -1.22 24.25
C ALA A 94 -32.76 -0.12 25.28
N ASP A 95 -32.76 1.19 25.01
CA ASP A 95 -33.04 2.05 23.84
C ASP A 95 -32.36 3.43 24.14
N PRO A 96 -32.46 4.48 23.28
CA PRO A 96 -32.02 4.68 21.90
C PRO A 96 -30.87 5.72 21.81
N GLU A 97 -30.28 5.90 20.63
CA GLU A 97 -29.64 7.13 20.05
C GLU A 97 -28.49 6.71 19.11
N ASP A 98 -28.84 6.51 17.84
CA ASP A 98 -27.98 6.38 16.66
C ASP A 98 -27.55 7.80 16.16
N PRO A 99 -26.59 8.00 15.22
CA PRO A 99 -25.16 7.65 15.20
C PRO A 99 -24.30 8.87 14.75
N PRO A 100 -22.99 8.71 14.47
CA PRO A 100 -22.53 9.15 13.15
C PRO A 100 -21.91 8.00 12.33
N GLN A 101 -22.42 7.88 11.12
CA GLN A 101 -22.11 6.87 10.11
C GLN A 101 -20.64 6.93 9.64
N LEU A 102 -19.95 5.79 9.67
CA LEU A 102 -18.79 5.53 8.80
C LEU A 102 -19.28 4.74 7.59
N GLN A 103 -19.25 5.40 6.44
CA GLN A 103 -19.78 4.94 5.17
C GLN A 103 -19.01 3.71 4.66
N THR A 104 -19.62 2.54 4.74
CA THR A 104 -19.39 1.48 3.75
C THR A 104 -20.20 1.82 2.51
N ALA A 105 -19.66 2.70 1.66
CA ALA A 105 -20.16 2.88 0.31
C ALA A 105 -19.69 1.70 -0.56
N LYS A 106 -20.51 0.66 -0.66
CA LYS A 106 -20.62 -0.14 -1.90
C LYS A 106 -21.93 0.27 -2.54
N PRO A 107 -21.92 0.77 -3.78
CA PRO A 107 -22.52 -0.03 -4.86
C PRO A 107 -21.79 0.20 -6.21
N LYS A 108 -21.70 -0.77 -7.12
CA LYS A 108 -22.84 -1.30 -7.87
C LYS A 108 -22.52 -2.63 -8.52
N GLU A 109 -23.48 -3.54 -8.39
CA GLU A 109 -23.76 -4.66 -9.27
C GLU A 109 -24.65 -4.16 -10.44
N LYS A 110 -24.30 -4.58 -11.65
CA LYS A 110 -25.08 -4.68 -12.89
C LYS A 110 -24.10 -5.29 -13.91
N GLU A 111 -24.39 -6.31 -14.70
CA GLU A 111 -25.62 -6.57 -15.43
C GLU A 111 -25.54 -7.99 -16.01
N GLU A 112 -26.61 -8.75 -15.84
CA GLU A 112 -26.97 -9.92 -16.65
C GLU A 112 -27.38 -9.45 -18.06
N LYS A 113 -26.87 -10.11 -19.11
CA LYS A 113 -27.54 -10.18 -20.42
C LYS A 113 -27.04 -11.44 -21.14
N GLN A 114 -27.92 -12.44 -21.24
CA GLN A 114 -28.63 -12.86 -22.46
C GLN A 114 -27.72 -13.47 -23.54
#